data_AF-A0AAC9K476-F1
#
_entry.id   AF-A0AAC9K476-F1
#
_cell.length_a   1.000
_cell.length_b   1.000
_cell.length_c   1.000
_cell.angle_alpha   90.00
_cell.angle_beta   90.00
_cell.angle_gamma   90.00
#
_symmetry.space_group_name_H-M   'P 1'
#
loop_
_entity.id
_entity.type
_entity.pdbx_description
1 polymer ?
#
loop_
_entity_poly.entity_id
_entity_poly.type
_entity_poly.pdbx_seq_one_letter_code
_entity_poly.pdbx_strand_id
1 'polypeptide(L)'
;MPMFTGPLRGARWITRSTPERLIRVAVEFLEDAGFEQRHDGFDEKLRGRGSEWTAVALEIGDEEKSKRRALLGLVIDELPFPAPRAFQRVLSPTLVVVASRPVGPLVSELIVFPHTSRRGAPPYSRAAAPRVRDALEQITAAAGLEGAMLSHESLAGVPDDGSPVSQAVVREVLGWH
;
A
#
# COMPACT_ATOMS: atom_id res chain seq x y z
N MET A 1 0.58 -25.61 3.31
CA MET A 1 1.03 -24.39 2.60
C MET A 1 1.16 -23.28 3.62
N PRO A 2 2.17 -22.40 3.56
CA PRO A 2 2.18 -21.24 4.44
C PRO A 2 1.00 -20.36 4.02
N MET A 3 -0.04 -20.31 4.84
CA MET A 3 -0.97 -19.18 4.82
C MET A 3 -0.12 -17.91 4.90
N PHE A 4 -0.41 -16.89 4.09
CA PHE A 4 0.28 -15.60 4.21
C PHE A 4 -0.15 -14.94 5.53
N THR A 5 0.44 -15.39 6.63
CA THR A 5 0.14 -14.99 8.00
C THR A 5 1.11 -13.90 8.41
N GLY A 6 0.68 -12.66 8.19
CA GLY A 6 1.28 -11.47 8.76
C GLY A 6 0.26 -10.34 8.74
N PRO A 7 0.22 -9.47 9.76
CA PRO A 7 -0.58 -8.26 9.67
C PRO A 7 -0.05 -7.40 8.51
N LEU A 8 -0.95 -6.88 7.67
CA LEU A 8 -0.61 -5.84 6.71
C LEU A 8 -0.31 -4.59 7.55
N ARG A 9 0.95 -4.15 7.55
CA ARG A 9 1.42 -3.02 8.36
C ARG A 9 1.95 -1.93 7.44
N GLY A 10 1.73 -0.68 7.82
CA GLY A 10 2.42 0.46 7.26
C GLY A 10 3.61 0.86 8.11
N ALA A 11 4.23 1.96 7.74
CA ALA A 11 5.28 2.59 8.53
C ALA A 11 5.25 4.11 8.37
N ARG A 12 5.76 4.79 9.39
CA ARG A 12 5.98 6.22 9.45
C ARG A 12 7.45 6.48 9.69
N TRP A 13 8.00 7.46 8.96
CA TRP A 13 9.35 7.96 9.17
C TRP A 13 9.32 9.48 9.32
N ILE A 14 10.17 9.99 10.21
CA ILE A 14 10.56 11.41 10.22
C ILE A 14 12.00 11.46 9.75
N THR A 15 12.27 12.22 8.69
CA THR A 15 13.59 12.25 8.05
C THR A 15 14.01 13.68 7.69
N ARG A 16 15.33 13.92 7.66
CA ARG A 16 15.92 15.17 7.17
C ARG A 16 15.92 15.19 5.63
N SER A 17 14.76 15.45 5.04
CA SER A 17 14.54 15.44 3.60
C SER A 17 13.34 16.31 3.23
N THR A 18 13.07 16.45 1.93
CA THR A 18 11.85 17.11 1.41
C THR A 18 10.77 16.08 1.09
N PRO A 19 9.47 16.46 1.14
CA PRO A 19 8.38 15.52 0.85
C PRO A 19 8.49 14.90 -0.55
N GLU A 20 8.91 15.68 -1.55
CA GLU A 20 9.01 15.24 -2.93
C GLU A 20 10.12 14.21 -3.13
N ARG A 21 11.23 14.33 -2.40
CA ARG A 21 12.30 13.32 -2.42
C ARG A 21 11.83 12.04 -1.75
N LEU A 22 11.17 12.13 -0.60
CA LEU A 22 10.72 10.95 0.14
C LEU A 22 9.66 10.16 -0.62
N ILE A 23 8.69 10.84 -1.24
CA ILE A 23 7.67 10.19 -2.07
C ILE A 23 8.34 9.46 -3.23
N ARG A 24 9.26 10.12 -3.94
CA ARG A 24 9.95 9.51 -5.09
C ARG A 24 10.70 8.23 -4.71
N VAL A 25 11.48 8.27 -3.64
CA VAL A 25 12.23 7.10 -3.15
C VAL A 25 11.28 5.98 -2.73
N ALA A 26 10.21 6.30 -2.00
CA ALA A 26 9.23 5.30 -1.58
C ALA A 26 8.46 4.68 -2.76
N VAL A 27 8.11 5.49 -3.77
CA VAL A 27 7.48 5.03 -5.02
C VAL A 27 8.42 4.09 -5.77
N GLU A 28 9.68 4.44 -5.95
CA GLU A 28 10.68 3.61 -6.64
C GLU A 28 10.79 2.20 -6.01
N PHE A 29 10.91 2.12 -4.68
CA PHE A 29 10.95 0.82 -3.99
C PHE A 29 9.64 0.02 -4.09
N LEU A 30 8.49 0.69 -4.16
CA LEU A 30 7.20 0.03 -4.35
C LEU A 30 7.01 -0.45 -5.80
N GLU A 31 7.46 0.33 -6.77
CA GLU A 31 7.47 -0.06 -8.19
C GLU A 31 8.38 -1.28 -8.42
N ASP A 32 9.57 -1.28 -7.82
CA ASP A 32 10.48 -2.43 -7.82
C ASP A 32 9.85 -3.67 -7.14
N ALA A 33 8.97 -3.46 -6.16
CA ALA A 33 8.19 -4.51 -5.52
C ALA A 33 6.97 -4.98 -6.36
N GLY A 34 6.73 -4.35 -7.53
CA GLY A 34 5.70 -4.70 -8.50
C GLY A 34 4.36 -3.97 -8.31
N PHE A 35 4.34 -2.85 -7.58
CA PHE A 35 3.18 -1.97 -7.52
C PHE A 35 3.18 -1.01 -8.71
N GLU A 36 2.00 -0.67 -9.21
CA GLU A 36 1.83 0.30 -10.30
C GLU A 36 1.18 1.57 -9.75
N GLN A 37 1.73 2.73 -10.12
CA GLN A 37 1.15 4.02 -9.73
C GLN A 37 -0.24 4.20 -10.36
N ARG A 38 -1.19 4.66 -9.54
CA ARG A 38 -2.52 5.06 -10.02
C ARG A 38 -2.48 6.48 -10.57
N HIS A 39 -3.05 6.67 -11.75
CA HIS A 39 -3.17 7.98 -12.40
C HIS A 39 -4.61 8.52 -12.29
N ASP A 40 -5.16 8.53 -11.08
CA ASP A 40 -6.54 8.95 -10.78
C ASP A 40 -6.64 10.35 -10.15
N GLY A 41 -5.55 11.12 -10.21
CA GLY A 41 -5.46 12.50 -9.75
C GLY A 41 -5.50 12.67 -8.24
N PHE A 42 -5.01 11.68 -7.48
CA PHE A 42 -5.10 11.68 -6.02
C PHE A 42 -4.50 12.93 -5.38
N ASP A 43 -3.28 13.28 -5.79
CA ASP A 43 -2.57 14.44 -5.28
C ASP A 43 -3.28 15.76 -5.62
N GLU A 44 -3.78 15.90 -6.86
CA GLU A 44 -4.55 17.06 -7.28
C GLU A 44 -5.84 17.22 -6.46
N LYS A 45 -6.53 16.10 -6.17
CA LYS A 45 -7.74 16.11 -5.33
C LYS A 45 -7.43 16.53 -3.89
N LEU A 46 -6.29 16.12 -3.34
CA LEU A 46 -5.85 16.53 -1.99
C LEU A 46 -5.48 18.02 -1.97
N ARG A 47 -4.72 18.49 -2.96
CA ARG A 47 -4.38 19.92 -3.10
C ARG A 47 -5.61 20.79 -3.28
N GLY A 48 -6.59 20.35 -4.06
CA GLY A 48 -7.89 21.02 -4.23
C GLY A 48 -8.69 21.17 -2.93
N ARG A 49 -8.37 20.38 -1.89
CA ARG A 49 -8.97 20.45 -0.56
C ARG A 49 -8.12 21.25 0.46
N GLY A 50 -7.00 21.83 0.02
CA GLY A 50 -6.08 22.56 0.90
C GLY A 50 -5.24 21.66 1.80
N SER A 51 -5.06 20.38 1.43
CA SER A 51 -4.21 19.45 2.20
C SER A 51 -2.75 19.89 2.16
N GLU A 52 -2.09 19.85 3.32
CA GLU A 52 -0.63 20.05 3.44
C GLU A 52 0.17 18.80 3.02
N TRP A 53 -0.53 17.69 2.79
CA TRP A 53 0.06 16.44 2.34
C TRP A 53 0.16 16.37 0.82
N THR A 54 1.30 15.89 0.36
CA THR A 54 1.47 15.32 -0.99
C THR A 54 1.29 13.82 -0.89
N ALA A 55 0.57 13.19 -1.83
CA ALA A 55 0.37 11.74 -1.76
C ALA A 55 0.28 11.06 -3.13
N VAL A 56 0.79 9.83 -3.17
CA VAL A 56 0.74 8.93 -4.33
C VAL A 56 0.08 7.62 -3.91
N ALA A 57 -0.82 7.15 -4.76
CA ALA A 57 -1.48 5.86 -4.59
C ALA A 57 -0.88 4.87 -5.59
N LEU A 58 -0.52 3.68 -5.12
CA LEU A 58 -0.03 2.57 -5.94
C LEU A 58 -0.87 1.33 -5.68
N GLU A 59 -1.00 0.45 -6.67
CA GLU A 59 -1.81 -0.76 -6.59
C GLU A 59 -1.05 -1.97 -7.12
N ILE A 60 -1.33 -3.14 -6.55
CA ILE A 60 -0.91 -4.43 -7.11
C ILE A 60 -2.11 -5.40 -7.14
N GLY A 61 -2.20 -6.16 -8.22
CA GLY A 61 -3.27 -7.14 -8.45
C GLY A 61 -4.13 -6.80 -9.66
N ASP A 62 -4.99 -7.75 -10.07
CA ASP A 62 -5.88 -7.60 -11.23
C ASP A 62 -7.32 -7.92 -10.78
N GLU A 63 -8.14 -6.87 -10.63
CA GLU A 63 -9.51 -6.96 -10.12
C GLU A 63 -10.39 -7.86 -11.00
N GLU A 64 -10.28 -7.76 -12.32
CA GLU A 64 -11.06 -8.51 -13.30
C GLU A 64 -10.69 -10.00 -13.32
N LYS A 65 -9.39 -10.31 -13.30
CA LYS A 65 -8.93 -11.72 -13.22
C LYS A 65 -9.25 -12.35 -11.86
N SER A 66 -9.21 -11.58 -10.77
CA SER A 66 -9.59 -12.05 -9.43
C SER A 66 -11.08 -12.38 -9.33
N LYS A 67 -11.96 -11.51 -9.84
CA LYS A 67 -13.42 -11.73 -9.82
C LYS A 67 -13.85 -12.93 -10.66
N ARG A 68 -13.38 -13.04 -11.92
CA ARG A 68 -13.71 -14.18 -12.80
C ARG A 68 -13.29 -15.51 -12.18
N ARG A 69 -12.13 -15.58 -11.52
CA ARG A 69 -11.63 -16.83 -10.94
C ARG A 69 -12.17 -17.14 -9.55
N ALA A 70 -12.61 -16.15 -8.77
CA ALA A 70 -13.38 -16.39 -7.54
C ALA A 70 -14.73 -17.06 -7.83
N LEU A 71 -15.41 -16.63 -8.91
CA LEU A 71 -16.63 -17.28 -9.41
C LEU A 71 -16.34 -18.73 -9.86
N LEU A 72 -15.24 -18.97 -10.58
CA LEU A 72 -14.81 -20.33 -10.95
C LEU A 72 -14.37 -21.18 -9.74
N GLY A 73 -13.76 -20.58 -8.72
CA GLY A 73 -13.33 -21.28 -7.49
C GLY A 73 -14.50 -21.83 -6.67
N LEU A 74 -15.63 -21.12 -6.62
CA LEU A 74 -16.89 -21.59 -6.02
C LEU A 74 -17.45 -22.83 -6.70
N VAL A 75 -17.18 -23.03 -7.99
CA VAL A 75 -17.60 -24.22 -8.76
C VAL A 75 -16.65 -25.40 -8.54
N ILE A 76 -15.40 -25.14 -8.17
CA ILE A 76 -14.35 -26.17 -8.03
C ILE A 76 -14.32 -26.77 -6.62
N ASP A 77 -14.87 -26.09 -5.59
CA ASP A 77 -14.95 -26.61 -4.21
C ASP A 77 -15.86 -27.84 -4.06
N GLU A 78 -16.64 -28.21 -5.08
CA GLU A 78 -17.40 -29.47 -5.13
C GLU A 78 -16.67 -30.64 -5.83
N LEU A 79 -15.44 -30.44 -6.32
CA LEU A 79 -14.69 -31.50 -7.01
C LEU A 79 -13.79 -32.29 -6.04
N PRO A 80 -13.75 -33.63 -6.14
CA PRO A 80 -12.97 -34.49 -5.24
C PRO A 80 -11.46 -34.50 -5.56
N PHE A 81 -10.95 -33.48 -6.26
CA PHE A 81 -9.54 -33.41 -6.72
C PHE A 81 -8.92 -32.04 -6.38
N PRO A 82 -7.62 -31.99 -6.04
CA PRO A 82 -6.96 -30.74 -5.69
C PRO A 82 -6.90 -29.77 -6.88
N ALA A 83 -7.25 -28.50 -6.64
CA ALA A 83 -7.27 -27.46 -7.65
C ALA A 83 -5.94 -27.34 -8.42
N PRO A 84 -5.95 -27.19 -9.76
CA PRO A 84 -4.72 -27.09 -10.55
C PRO A 84 -3.80 -25.93 -10.11
N ARG A 85 -2.47 -26.12 -10.14
CA ARG A 85 -1.47 -25.09 -9.76
C ARG A 85 -1.61 -23.77 -10.54
N ALA A 86 -2.23 -23.80 -11.73
CA ALA A 86 -2.56 -22.61 -12.51
C ALA A 86 -3.55 -21.64 -11.83
N PHE A 87 -4.16 -22.05 -10.71
CA PHE A 87 -5.06 -21.24 -9.88
C PHE A 87 -4.40 -20.62 -8.64
N GLN A 88 -3.09 -20.88 -8.38
CA GLN A 88 -2.48 -20.59 -7.06
C GLN A 88 -1.88 -19.19 -6.85
N ARG A 89 -2.05 -18.19 -7.73
CA ARG A 89 -1.37 -16.88 -7.56
C ARG A 89 -2.13 -15.69 -8.12
N VAL A 90 -3.35 -15.44 -7.66
CA VAL A 90 -3.99 -14.14 -7.89
C VAL A 90 -3.88 -13.32 -6.62
N LEU A 91 -3.13 -12.22 -6.69
CA LEU A 91 -3.05 -11.26 -5.60
C LEU A 91 -4.40 -10.53 -5.54
N SER A 92 -5.06 -10.58 -4.38
CA SER A 92 -6.20 -9.68 -4.15
C SER A 92 -5.71 -8.23 -4.31
N PRO A 93 -6.48 -7.36 -4.98
CA PRO A 93 -6.11 -5.97 -5.16
C PRO A 93 -5.71 -5.34 -3.83
N THR A 94 -4.48 -4.82 -3.78
CA THR A 94 -3.92 -4.16 -2.60
C THR A 94 -3.47 -2.77 -3.02
N LEU A 95 -4.03 -1.76 -2.36
CA LEU A 95 -3.65 -0.36 -2.51
C LEU A 95 -2.56 -0.03 -1.48
N VAL A 96 -1.57 0.75 -1.86
CA VAL A 96 -0.60 1.36 -0.95
C VAL A 96 -0.64 2.86 -1.17
N VAL A 97 -0.82 3.61 -0.09
CA VAL A 97 -0.74 5.07 -0.12
C VAL A 97 0.58 5.50 0.47
N VAL A 98 1.32 6.29 -0.30
CA VAL A 98 2.54 6.98 0.11
C VAL A 98 2.17 8.45 0.31
N ALA A 99 2.28 8.97 1.52
CA ALA A 99 1.97 10.36 1.82
C ALA A 99 3.13 11.03 2.55
N SER A 100 3.43 12.27 2.19
CA SER A 100 4.46 13.04 2.89
C SER A 100 4.05 14.50 3.07
N ARG A 101 4.52 15.10 4.16
CA ARG A 101 4.34 16.52 4.47
C ARG A 101 5.58 17.09 5.16
N PRO A 102 5.84 18.40 5.06
CA PRO A 102 6.85 19.04 5.88
C PRO A 102 6.40 19.07 7.35
N VAL A 103 7.33 18.84 8.27
CA VAL A 103 7.10 18.98 9.74
C VAL A 103 8.09 19.93 10.40
N GLY A 104 9.06 20.44 9.64
CA GLY A 104 10.01 21.45 10.07
C GLY A 104 10.98 21.82 8.94
N PRO A 105 11.94 22.74 9.18
CA PRO A 105 12.94 23.12 8.18
C PRO A 105 13.77 21.91 7.75
N LEU A 106 13.65 21.52 6.47
CA LEU A 106 14.32 20.34 5.90
C LEU A 106 14.00 19.03 6.64
N VAL A 107 12.86 18.96 7.33
CA VAL A 107 12.39 17.74 7.98
C VAL A 107 10.98 17.43 7.50
N SER A 108 10.79 16.21 7.03
CA SER A 108 9.51 15.76 6.49
C SER A 108 9.08 14.45 7.12
N GLU A 109 7.76 14.32 7.29
CA GLU A 109 7.10 13.08 7.65
C GLU A 109 6.76 12.31 6.39
N LEU A 110 7.07 11.01 6.36
CA LEU A 110 6.65 10.06 5.33
C LEU A 110 5.80 8.99 6.01
N ILE A 111 4.63 8.70 5.45
CA ILE A 111 3.79 7.56 5.84
C ILE A 111 3.55 6.71 4.60
N VAL A 112 3.83 5.41 4.71
CA VAL A 112 3.45 4.43 3.70
C VAL A 112 2.50 3.45 4.36
N PHE A 113 1.26 3.40 3.88
CA PHE A 113 0.24 2.56 4.47
C PHE A 113 -0.52 1.72 3.43
N PRO A 114 -0.58 0.39 3.62
CA PRO A 114 -1.29 -0.51 2.73
C PRO A 114 -2.77 -0.67 3.15
N HIS A 115 -3.67 -0.75 2.17
CA HIS A 115 -5.10 -0.99 2.33
C HIS A 115 -5.51 -2.25 1.57
N THR A 116 -6.03 -3.25 2.28
CA THR A 116 -6.65 -4.42 1.63
C THR A 116 -7.96 -4.03 0.96
N SER A 117 -8.21 -4.54 -0.24
CA SER A 117 -9.55 -4.47 -0.84
C SER A 117 -10.50 -5.50 -0.22
N ARG A 118 -11.76 -5.12 -0.01
CA ARG A 118 -12.85 -6.08 0.24
C ARG A 118 -13.34 -6.81 -1.01
N ARG A 119 -12.92 -6.37 -2.20
CA ARG A 119 -13.37 -6.92 -3.49
C ARG A 119 -12.60 -8.18 -3.93
N GLY A 120 -11.47 -8.48 -3.29
CA GLY A 120 -10.70 -9.71 -3.52
C GLY A 120 -11.22 -10.88 -2.68
N ALA A 121 -10.81 -12.10 -3.02
CA ALA A 121 -11.15 -13.28 -2.22
C ALA A 121 -10.54 -13.17 -0.80
N PRO A 122 -11.32 -13.33 0.29
CA PRO A 122 -10.86 -13.10 1.66
C PRO A 122 -9.55 -13.81 2.06
N PRO A 123 -9.28 -15.08 1.64
CA PRO A 123 -8.05 -15.78 1.97
C PRO A 123 -6.78 -15.16 1.37
N TYR A 124 -6.90 -14.37 0.30
CA TYR A 124 -5.78 -13.80 -0.45
C TYR A 124 -5.64 -12.29 -0.26
N SER A 125 -6.48 -11.69 0.58
CA SER A 125 -6.47 -10.25 0.91
C SER A 125 -5.13 -9.71 1.40
N ARG A 126 -4.26 -10.59 1.94
CA ARG A 126 -2.93 -10.24 2.46
C ARG A 126 -1.77 -10.82 1.65
N ALA A 127 -2.04 -11.30 0.44
CA ALA A 127 -1.01 -11.91 -0.40
C ALA A 127 0.10 -10.93 -0.83
N ALA A 128 -0.19 -9.61 -0.78
CA ALA A 128 0.81 -8.56 -1.00
C ALA A 128 1.67 -8.24 0.24
N ALA A 129 1.33 -8.75 1.44
CA ALA A 129 2.01 -8.39 2.68
C ALA A 129 3.54 -8.60 2.66
N PRO A 130 4.09 -9.69 2.09
CA PRO A 130 5.55 -9.84 1.96
C PRO A 130 6.18 -8.73 1.11
N ARG A 131 5.57 -8.40 -0.04
CA ARG A 131 6.08 -7.33 -0.93
C ARG A 131 6.05 -5.97 -0.26
N VAL A 132 4.96 -5.67 0.44
CA VAL A 132 4.86 -4.43 1.22
C VAL A 132 5.95 -4.38 2.28
N ARG A 133 6.10 -5.44 3.09
CA ARG A 133 7.12 -5.49 4.14
C ARG A 133 8.53 -5.30 3.57
N ASP A 134 8.86 -6.03 2.51
CA ASP A 134 10.18 -5.96 1.88
C ASP A 134 10.44 -4.53 1.34
N ALA A 135 9.44 -3.85 0.74
CA ALA A 135 9.57 -2.45 0.33
C ALA A 135 9.77 -1.49 1.52
N LEU A 136 9.02 -1.66 2.62
CA LEU A 136 9.20 -0.83 3.84
C LEU A 136 10.60 -1.03 4.46
N GLU A 137 11.13 -2.25 4.42
CA GLU A 137 12.49 -2.57 4.88
C GLU A 137 13.54 -1.84 4.03
N GLN A 138 13.38 -1.82 2.71
CA GLN A 138 14.29 -1.10 1.81
C GLN A 138 14.22 0.42 1.99
N ILE A 139 13.01 0.99 2.14
CA ILE A 139 12.83 2.42 2.47
C ILE A 139 13.54 2.77 3.78
N THR A 140 13.40 1.91 4.81
CA THR A 140 14.06 2.10 6.10
C THR A 140 15.58 2.02 5.98
N ALA A 141 16.10 1.07 5.21
CA ALA A 141 17.52 0.93 4.95
C ALA A 141 18.10 2.17 4.22
N ALA A 142 17.41 2.66 3.20
CA ALA A 142 17.80 3.86 2.47
C ALA A 142 17.83 5.10 3.38
N ALA A 143 16.78 5.30 4.20
CA ALA A 143 16.73 6.40 5.16
C ALA A 143 17.82 6.31 6.25
N GLY A 144 18.20 5.09 6.63
CA GLY A 144 19.26 4.81 7.60
C GLY A 144 20.67 5.06 7.06
N LEU A 145 20.96 4.65 5.82
CA LEU A 145 22.27 4.85 5.18
C LEU A 145 22.64 6.32 5.01
N GLU A 146 21.65 7.19 4.78
CA GLU A 146 21.87 8.63 4.63
C GLU A 146 22.07 9.35 5.99
N GLY A 147 21.92 8.66 7.13
CA GLY A 147 21.91 9.28 8.46
C GLY A 147 20.80 10.33 8.63
N ALA A 148 19.81 10.32 7.72
CA ALA A 148 18.74 11.30 7.63
C ALA A 148 17.53 10.93 8.50
N MET A 149 17.39 9.65 8.88
CA MET A 149 16.28 9.17 9.69
C MET A 149 16.36 9.65 11.14
N LEU A 150 15.34 10.40 11.56
CA LEU A 150 15.17 10.90 12.94
C LEU A 150 14.30 9.96 13.77
N SER A 151 13.26 9.38 13.18
CA SER A 151 12.42 8.37 13.82
C SER A 151 11.80 7.43 12.78
N HIS A 152 11.43 6.24 13.25
CA HIS A 152 10.70 5.23 12.49
C HIS A 152 9.72 4.51 13.42
N GLU A 153 8.49 4.32 12.93
CA GLU A 153 7.40 3.66 13.63
C GLU A 153 6.68 2.69 12.68
N SER A 154 6.44 1.46 13.12
CA SER A 154 5.57 0.52 12.40
C SER A 154 4.11 0.74 12.79
N LEU A 155 3.25 0.94 11.79
CA LEU A 155 1.83 1.24 11.98
C LEU A 155 0.97 0.00 11.75
N ALA A 156 0.15 -0.35 12.75
CA ALA A 156 -0.90 -1.36 12.61
C ALA A 156 -2.24 -0.78 12.11
N GLY A 157 -2.37 0.54 12.13
CA GLY A 157 -3.54 1.31 11.71
C GLY A 157 -3.20 2.80 11.66
N VAL A 158 -4.05 3.57 11.00
CA VAL A 158 -3.94 5.04 10.91
C VAL A 158 -5.24 5.64 11.45
N PRO A 159 -5.18 6.65 12.35
CA PRO A 159 -6.37 7.37 12.77
C PRO A 159 -7.03 8.11 11.59
N ASP A 160 -8.35 8.29 11.63
CA ASP A 160 -9.07 9.11 10.65
C ASP A 160 -8.96 10.61 11.01
N ASP A 161 -7.73 11.14 10.97
CA ASP A 161 -7.38 12.51 11.34
C ASP A 161 -7.23 13.47 10.15
N GLY A 162 -7.70 13.04 8.96
CA GLY A 162 -7.54 13.77 7.71
C GLY A 162 -6.25 13.43 6.94
N SER A 163 -5.40 12.54 7.47
CA SER A 163 -4.25 12.02 6.71
C SER A 163 -4.69 11.30 5.42
N PRO A 164 -3.98 11.46 4.29
CA PRO A 164 -4.30 10.76 3.04
C PRO A 164 -4.26 9.25 3.11
N VAL A 165 -3.52 8.70 4.07
CA VAL A 165 -3.41 7.26 4.35
C VAL A 165 -4.55 6.73 5.25
N SER A 166 -5.47 7.60 5.69
CA SER A 166 -6.62 7.18 6.51
C SER A 166 -7.65 6.43 5.67
N GLN A 167 -8.36 5.48 6.28
CA GLN A 167 -9.37 4.70 5.57
C GLN A 167 -10.52 5.60 5.09
N ALA A 168 -10.88 6.63 5.86
CA ALA A 168 -11.89 7.60 5.47
C ALA A 168 -11.53 8.34 4.17
N VAL A 169 -10.31 8.91 4.09
CA VAL A 169 -9.85 9.67 2.91
C VAL A 169 -9.67 8.76 1.71
N VAL A 170 -9.08 7.58 1.90
CA VAL A 170 -8.89 6.59 0.82
C VAL A 170 -10.24 6.17 0.23
N ARG A 171 -11.25 5.94 1.06
CA ARG A 171 -12.60 5.63 0.58
C ARG A 171 -13.22 6.79 -0.17
N GLU A 172 -13.11 8.00 0.37
CA GLU A 172 -13.77 9.19 -0.18
C GLU A 172 -13.13 9.68 -1.50
N VAL A 173 -11.80 9.69 -1.57
CA VAL A 173 -11.05 10.32 -2.67
C VAL A 173 -10.68 9.32 -3.76
N LEU A 174 -10.37 8.07 -3.38
CA LEU A 174 -9.97 7.00 -4.30
C LEU A 174 -11.07 5.97 -4.58
N GLY A 175 -12.20 6.02 -3.84
CA GLY A 175 -13.29 5.05 -4.02
C GLY A 175 -12.91 3.63 -3.61
N TRP A 176 -11.92 3.48 -2.73
CA TRP A 176 -11.40 2.18 -2.29
C TRP A 176 -12.14 1.65 -1.05
N HIS A 177 -12.58 0.38 -1.07
CA HIS A 177 -13.51 -0.21 -0.09
C HIS A 177 -13.07 -1.58 0.44
#